data_AF-A0A9X0Q1A8-F1
#
_entry.id   AF-A0A9X0Q1A8-F1
#
_cell.length_a   1.000
_cell.length_b   1.000
_cell.length_c   1.000
_cell.angle_alpha   90.00
_cell.angle_beta   90.00
_cell.angle_gamma   90.00
#
_symmetry.space_group_name_H-M   'P 1'
#
loop_
_entity.id
_entity.type
_entity.pdbx_description
1 polymer ?
#
loop_
_entity_poly.entity_id
_entity_poly.type
_entity_poly.pdbx_seq_one_letter_code
_entity_poly.pdbx_strand_id
1 'polypeptide(L)'
;MKQMSLIEMDGFLKGRCIPRDLKVNETNAEYLVRKFAEAEAKCAALAAENAAMHETIEAVRSVADNSSGIAGWHLNGDIATWEEILPEINDIETPATDAFLAEIERKAIRKFINSIEHILRDKLSPYDTEEMLEAMRIFLEEQGGEQK
;
A
#
# COMPACT_ATOMS: atom_id res chain seq x y z
N MET A 1 -1.69 9.64 -21.31
CA MET A 1 -0.26 9.79 -21.66
C MET A 1 0.18 8.51 -22.35
N LYS A 2 0.88 8.59 -23.48
CA LYS A 2 1.47 7.40 -24.10
C LYS A 2 2.64 6.94 -23.22
N GLN A 3 2.63 5.69 -22.79
CA GLN A 3 3.74 5.10 -22.04
C GLN A 3 4.93 4.88 -22.97
N MET A 4 6.13 5.20 -22.51
CA MET A 4 7.36 5.00 -23.28
C MET A 4 7.60 3.50 -23.46
N SER A 5 7.83 3.06 -24.70
CA SER A 5 8.21 1.67 -24.97
C SER A 5 9.63 1.38 -24.46
N LEU A 6 9.97 0.09 -24.29
CA LEU A 6 11.32 -0.31 -23.89
C LEU A 6 12.39 0.17 -24.87
N ILE A 7 12.08 0.20 -26.18
CA ILE A 7 13.00 0.68 -27.22
C ILE A 7 13.22 2.19 -27.09
N GLU A 8 12.16 2.96 -26.86
CA GLU A 8 12.26 4.41 -26.64
C GLU A 8 13.04 4.73 -25.35
N MET A 9 12.84 3.94 -24.29
CA MET A 9 13.56 4.08 -23.02
C MET A 9 15.06 3.76 -23.18
N ASP A 10 15.41 2.67 -23.86
CA ASP A 10 16.82 2.35 -24.15
C ASP A 10 17.49 3.46 -24.98
N GLY A 11 16.77 3.99 -25.96
CA GLY A 11 17.21 5.13 -26.76
C GLY A 11 17.47 6.36 -25.90
N PHE A 12 16.57 6.69 -24.97
CA PHE A 12 16.72 7.81 -24.06
C PHE A 12 17.91 7.64 -23.11
N LEU A 13 18.04 6.48 -22.47
CA LEU A 13 19.12 6.19 -21.51
C LEU A 13 20.51 6.21 -22.17
N LYS A 14 20.58 5.86 -23.46
CA LYS A 14 21.83 5.91 -24.25
C LYS A 14 22.03 7.24 -24.99
N GLY A 15 21.18 8.24 -24.76
CA GLY A 15 21.29 9.57 -25.38
C GLY A 15 20.98 9.61 -26.88
N ARG A 16 20.34 8.57 -27.43
CA ARG A 16 19.94 8.47 -28.85
C ARG A 16 18.52 9.00 -29.11
N CYS A 17 17.73 9.24 -28.07
CA CYS A 17 16.35 9.71 -28.16
C CYS A 17 16.10 10.81 -27.10
N ILE A 18 15.19 11.75 -27.41
CA ILE A 18 14.77 12.80 -26.50
C ILE A 18 13.26 12.61 -26.21
N PRO A 19 12.84 12.53 -24.94
CA PRO A 19 11.44 12.44 -24.58
C PRO A 19 10.69 13.70 -25.05
N ARG A 20 9.50 13.52 -25.63
CA ARG A 20 8.71 14.62 -26.17
C ARG A 20 8.37 15.69 -25.13
N ASP A 21 8.19 15.28 -23.89
CA ASP A 21 7.81 16.14 -22.77
C ASP A 21 8.98 16.52 -21.85
N LEU A 22 10.22 16.40 -22.36
CA LEU A 22 11.39 17.00 -21.74
C LEU A 22 11.26 18.53 -21.81
N LYS A 23 11.37 19.20 -20.66
CA LYS A 23 11.25 20.67 -20.61
C LYS A 23 12.55 21.34 -21.07
N VAL A 24 12.45 22.58 -21.54
CA VAL A 24 13.63 23.41 -21.85
C VAL A 24 14.44 23.61 -20.56
N ASN A 25 15.75 23.40 -20.65
CA ASN A 25 16.70 23.43 -19.52
C ASN A 25 16.50 22.33 -18.46
N GLU A 26 15.70 21.30 -18.72
CA GLU A 26 15.59 20.12 -17.87
C GLU A 26 16.65 19.10 -18.30
N THR A 27 17.49 18.66 -17.36
CA THR A 27 18.44 17.57 -17.58
C THR A 27 17.71 16.22 -17.59
N ASN A 28 18.34 15.19 -18.16
CA ASN A 28 17.78 13.83 -18.17
C ASN A 28 17.52 13.29 -16.74
N ALA A 29 18.37 13.66 -15.78
CA ALA A 29 18.21 13.29 -14.38
C ALA A 29 16.99 13.97 -13.76
N GLU A 30 16.83 15.29 -13.95
CA GLU A 30 15.66 16.03 -13.48
C GLU A 30 14.36 15.52 -14.11
N TYR A 31 14.38 15.19 -15.40
CA TYR A 31 13.25 14.57 -16.09
C TYR A 31 12.83 13.25 -15.45
N LEU A 32 13.80 12.36 -15.18
CA LEU A 32 13.52 11.08 -14.54
C LEU A 32 12.98 11.25 -13.12
N VAL A 33 13.60 12.12 -12.31
CA VAL A 33 13.14 12.44 -10.96
C VAL A 33 11.70 12.96 -10.99
N ARG A 34 11.39 13.89 -11.89
CA ARG A 34 10.02 14.39 -12.07
C ARG A 34 9.05 13.27 -12.44
N LYS A 35 9.42 12.38 -13.37
CA LYS A 35 8.56 11.28 -13.80
C LYS A 35 8.31 10.25 -12.70
N PHE A 36 9.31 9.94 -11.90
CA PHE A 36 9.13 9.08 -10.73
C PHE A 36 8.25 9.74 -9.67
N ALA A 37 8.44 11.04 -9.39
CA ALA A 37 7.58 11.77 -8.46
C ALA A 37 6.12 11.85 -8.95
N GLU A 38 5.90 12.09 -10.26
CA GLU A 38 4.56 12.05 -10.88
C GLU A 38 3.90 10.67 -10.73
N ALA A 39 4.67 9.59 -10.87
CA ALA A 39 4.17 8.22 -10.70
C ALA A 39 3.86 7.92 -9.23
N GLU A 40 4.77 8.26 -8.31
CA GLU A 40 4.60 8.09 -6.87
C GLU A 40 3.37 8.86 -6.35
N ALA A 41 3.17 10.10 -6.80
CA ALA A 41 2.00 10.89 -6.45
C ALA A 41 0.69 10.24 -6.93
N LYS A 42 0.67 9.66 -8.14
CA LYS A 42 -0.50 8.91 -8.64
C LYS A 42 -0.76 7.64 -7.83
N CYS A 43 0.29 6.90 -7.49
CA CYS A 43 0.17 5.72 -6.65
C CYS A 43 -0.36 6.09 -5.25
N ALA A 44 0.12 7.17 -4.65
CA ALA A 44 -0.36 7.65 -3.36
C ALA A 44 -1.83 8.10 -3.42
N ALA A 45 -2.22 8.81 -4.48
CA ALA A 45 -3.62 9.21 -4.69
C ALA A 45 -4.56 8.00 -4.85
N LEU A 46 -4.18 7.02 -5.68
CA LEU A 46 -4.94 5.77 -5.85
C LEU A 46 -5.02 4.97 -4.55
N ALA A 47 -3.94 4.92 -3.76
CA ALA A 47 -3.96 4.25 -2.47
C ALA A 47 -4.92 4.94 -1.48
N ALA A 48 -4.98 6.28 -1.47
CA ALA A 48 -5.91 7.03 -0.65
C ALA A 48 -7.37 6.82 -1.08
N GLU A 49 -7.65 6.83 -2.39
CA GLU A 49 -8.99 6.51 -2.92
C GLU A 49 -9.42 5.08 -2.57
N ASN A 50 -8.52 4.11 -2.74
CA ASN A 50 -8.79 2.73 -2.32
C ASN A 50 -9.07 2.63 -0.82
N ALA A 51 -8.29 3.30 0.04
CA ALA A 51 -8.51 3.29 1.48
C ALA A 51 -9.91 3.85 1.86
N ALA A 52 -10.34 4.93 1.20
CA ALA A 52 -11.68 5.49 1.40
C ALA A 52 -12.80 4.55 0.91
N MET A 53 -12.57 3.86 -0.22
CA MET A 53 -13.47 2.82 -0.71
C MET A 53 -13.57 1.65 0.28
N HIS A 54 -12.45 1.23 0.85
CA HIS A 54 -12.41 0.19 1.89
C HIS A 54 -13.22 0.55 3.11
N GLU A 55 -12.99 1.73 3.66
CA GLU A 55 -13.74 2.23 4.81
C GLU A 55 -15.25 2.23 4.53
N THR A 56 -15.64 2.61 3.32
CA THR A 56 -17.04 2.58 2.89
C THR A 56 -17.58 1.16 2.80
N ILE A 57 -16.84 0.22 2.20
CA ILE A 57 -17.26 -1.19 2.10
C ILE A 57 -17.42 -1.80 3.50
N GLU A 58 -16.47 -1.56 4.40
CA GLU A 58 -16.53 -2.02 5.79
C GLU A 58 -17.72 -1.42 6.54
N ALA A 59 -18.05 -0.15 6.30
CA ALA A 59 -19.26 0.45 6.86
C ALA A 59 -20.54 -0.24 6.35
N VAL A 60 -20.61 -0.60 5.06
CA VAL A 60 -21.76 -1.32 4.50
C VAL A 60 -21.84 -2.75 5.05
N ARG A 61 -20.71 -3.46 5.14
CA ARG A 61 -20.62 -4.79 5.79
C ARG A 61 -21.11 -4.72 7.23
N SER A 62 -20.66 -3.72 7.99
CA SER A 62 -21.10 -3.49 9.36
C SER A 62 -22.62 -3.31 9.47
N VAL A 63 -23.25 -2.56 8.56
CA VAL A 63 -24.72 -2.43 8.52
C VAL A 63 -25.37 -3.78 8.21
N ALA A 64 -24.81 -4.54 7.28
CA ALA A 64 -25.32 -5.86 6.92
C ALA A 64 -25.25 -6.84 8.11
N ASP A 65 -24.11 -6.95 8.76
CA ASP A 65 -23.86 -7.85 9.90
C ASP A 65 -24.73 -7.52 11.12
N ASN A 66 -25.08 -6.24 11.30
CA ASN A 66 -25.88 -5.77 12.43
C ASN A 66 -27.37 -5.59 12.10
N SER A 67 -27.85 -6.10 10.95
CA SER A 67 -29.26 -6.03 10.59
C SER A 67 -29.78 -7.32 9.95
N SER A 68 -31.10 -7.52 9.98
CA SER A 68 -31.73 -8.75 9.47
C SER A 68 -31.94 -8.77 7.94
N GLY A 69 -31.68 -7.65 7.26
CA GLY A 69 -31.93 -7.49 5.82
C GLY A 69 -32.81 -6.29 5.48
N ILE A 70 -33.41 -6.29 4.28
CA ILE A 70 -34.24 -5.20 3.76
C ILE A 70 -35.72 -5.63 3.74
N ALA A 71 -36.55 -4.91 4.49
CA ALA A 71 -38.00 -5.09 4.45
C ALA A 71 -38.62 -4.47 3.19
N GLY A 72 -39.67 -5.10 2.64
CA GLY A 72 -40.45 -4.57 1.52
C GLY A 72 -39.87 -4.85 0.13
N TRP A 73 -38.68 -5.46 0.03
CA TRP A 73 -38.09 -5.91 -1.23
C TRP A 73 -38.99 -6.92 -1.96
N HIS A 74 -39.54 -7.88 -1.22
CA HIS A 74 -40.40 -8.95 -1.74
C HIS A 74 -41.86 -8.52 -1.96
N LEU A 75 -42.26 -7.32 -1.52
CA LEU A 75 -43.64 -6.80 -1.58
C LEU A 75 -44.71 -7.69 -0.90
N ASN A 76 -44.31 -8.70 -0.14
CA ASN A 76 -45.19 -9.66 0.54
C ASN A 76 -45.10 -9.59 2.08
N GLY A 77 -44.26 -8.70 2.62
CA GLY A 77 -44.02 -8.54 4.05
C GLY A 77 -42.79 -9.27 4.59
N ASP A 78 -42.15 -10.12 3.79
CA ASP A 78 -40.92 -10.81 4.16
C ASP A 78 -39.70 -9.87 4.10
N ILE A 79 -38.69 -10.18 4.91
CA ILE A 79 -37.40 -9.49 4.91
C ILE A 79 -36.45 -10.25 3.98
N ALA A 80 -35.92 -9.55 2.98
CA ALA A 80 -34.88 -10.09 2.10
C ALA A 80 -33.51 -9.99 2.80
N THR A 81 -32.75 -11.08 2.82
CA THR A 81 -31.44 -11.11 3.50
C THR A 81 -30.37 -10.38 2.70
N TRP A 82 -29.28 -9.95 3.36
CA TRP A 82 -28.16 -9.31 2.66
C TRP A 82 -27.46 -10.25 1.67
N GLU A 83 -27.37 -11.55 1.98
CA GLU A 83 -26.83 -12.58 1.07
C GLU A 83 -27.68 -12.75 -0.20
N GLU A 84 -28.99 -12.54 -0.09
CA GLU A 84 -29.91 -12.60 -1.23
C GLU A 84 -29.81 -11.38 -2.14
N ILE A 85 -29.63 -10.19 -1.56
CA ILE A 85 -29.70 -8.92 -2.30
C ILE A 85 -28.32 -8.47 -2.80
N LEU A 86 -27.26 -8.73 -2.02
CA LEU A 86 -25.89 -8.31 -2.29
C LEU A 86 -24.90 -9.44 -1.92
N PRO A 87 -24.95 -10.59 -2.60
CA PRO A 87 -24.03 -11.70 -2.30
C PRO A 87 -22.56 -11.30 -2.47
N GLU A 88 -22.25 -10.37 -3.37
CA GLU A 88 -20.89 -9.95 -3.69
C GLU A 88 -20.21 -9.18 -2.57
N ILE A 89 -20.95 -8.66 -1.57
CA ILE A 89 -20.36 -7.84 -0.50
C ILE A 89 -19.34 -8.63 0.34
N ASN A 90 -19.53 -9.95 0.45
CA ASN A 90 -18.65 -10.85 1.18
C ASN A 90 -17.40 -11.23 0.37
N ASP A 91 -17.45 -11.09 -0.95
CA ASP A 91 -16.38 -11.51 -1.87
C ASP A 91 -15.47 -10.35 -2.31
N ILE A 92 -15.71 -9.12 -1.83
CA ILE A 92 -14.85 -7.97 -2.16
C ILE A 92 -13.51 -8.13 -1.42
N GLU A 93 -12.47 -8.47 -2.20
CA GLU A 93 -11.07 -8.49 -1.79
C GLU A 93 -10.26 -7.41 -2.52
N THR A 94 -9.18 -6.95 -1.90
CA THR A 94 -8.27 -5.95 -2.47
C THR A 94 -6.80 -6.27 -2.19
N PRO A 95 -6.33 -7.42 -2.68
CA PRO A 95 -5.01 -7.94 -2.34
C PRO A 95 -3.87 -6.99 -2.71
N ALA A 96 -4.05 -6.15 -3.73
CA ALA A 96 -3.06 -5.14 -4.11
C ALA A 96 -2.95 -4.00 -3.08
N THR A 97 -4.08 -3.55 -2.52
CA THR A 97 -4.11 -2.54 -1.46
C THR A 97 -3.53 -3.12 -0.17
N ASP A 98 -3.93 -4.34 0.19
CA ASP A 98 -3.44 -5.02 1.40
C ASP A 98 -1.93 -5.24 1.33
N ALA A 99 -1.42 -5.71 0.18
CA ALA A 99 0.02 -5.84 -0.05
C ALA A 99 0.76 -4.49 0.02
N PHE A 100 0.14 -3.41 -0.46
CA PHE A 100 0.72 -2.06 -0.39
C PHE A 100 0.74 -1.51 1.04
N LEU A 101 -0.34 -1.67 1.81
CA LEU A 101 -0.41 -1.28 3.22
C LEU A 101 0.61 -2.07 4.05
N ALA A 102 0.70 -3.39 3.85
CA ALA A 102 1.71 -4.23 4.47
C ALA A 102 3.14 -3.79 4.11
N GLU A 103 3.37 -3.33 2.88
CA GLU A 103 4.67 -2.77 2.48
C GLU A 103 4.98 -1.42 3.15
N ILE A 104 3.99 -0.54 3.30
CA ILE A 104 4.15 0.71 4.07
C ILE A 104 4.50 0.40 5.52
N GLU A 105 3.77 -0.53 6.14
CA GLU A 105 4.00 -0.96 7.52
C GLU A 105 5.42 -1.53 7.68
N ARG A 106 5.84 -2.44 6.80
CA ARG A 106 7.22 -2.96 6.76
C ARG A 106 8.25 -1.84 6.65
N LYS A 107 8.02 -0.85 5.79
CA LYS A 107 8.93 0.31 5.65
C LYS A 107 8.97 1.17 6.91
N ALA A 108 7.84 1.40 7.56
CA ALA A 108 7.76 2.16 8.81
C ALA A 108 8.52 1.45 9.94
N ILE A 109 8.27 0.15 10.12
CA ILE A 109 8.97 -0.71 11.07
C ILE A 109 10.49 -0.67 10.80
N ARG A 110 10.91 -0.79 9.53
CA ARG A 110 12.34 -0.75 9.18
C ARG A 110 13.00 0.58 9.52
N LYS A 111 12.32 1.72 9.27
CA LYS A 111 12.84 3.04 9.67
C LYS A 111 12.96 3.19 11.19
N PHE A 112 11.99 2.66 11.93
CA PHE A 112 12.00 2.69 13.38
C PHE A 112 13.14 1.84 13.96
N ILE A 113 13.32 0.61 13.46
CA ILE A 113 14.43 -0.28 13.84
C ILE A 113 15.78 0.39 13.59
N ASN A 114 15.99 0.95 12.39
CA ASN A 114 17.24 1.63 12.06
C ASN A 114 17.53 2.80 13.03
N SER A 115 16.49 3.49 13.50
CA SER A 115 16.64 4.58 14.48
C SER A 115 17.04 4.05 15.85
N ILE A 116 16.45 2.93 16.30
CA ILE A 116 16.83 2.27 17.56
C ILE A 116 18.25 1.73 17.48
N GLU A 117 18.61 1.04 16.39
CA GLU A 117 19.96 0.51 16.20
C GLU A 117 21.02 1.61 16.32
N HIS A 118 20.75 2.77 15.71
CA HIS A 118 21.64 3.92 15.83
C HIS A 118 21.80 4.40 17.28
N ILE A 119 20.70 4.47 18.04
CA ILE A 119 20.73 4.87 19.47
C ILE A 119 21.50 3.85 20.30
N LEU A 120 21.26 2.55 20.09
CA LEU A 120 21.93 1.48 20.84
C LEU A 120 23.44 1.53 20.59
N ARG A 121 23.87 1.64 19.32
CA ARG A 121 25.28 1.75 18.96
C ARG A 121 25.97 3.01 19.51
N ASP A 122 25.22 4.09 19.75
CA ASP A 122 25.75 5.33 20.36
C ASP A 122 25.83 5.26 21.89
N LYS A 123 24.90 4.55 22.55
CA LYS A 123 24.71 4.60 24.00
C LYS A 123 25.22 3.37 24.76
N LEU A 124 25.32 2.21 24.12
CA LEU A 124 25.65 0.94 24.77
C LEU A 124 27.06 0.45 24.41
N SER A 125 27.57 -0.49 25.21
CA SER A 125 28.78 -1.21 24.85
C SER A 125 28.52 -2.10 23.62
N PRO A 126 29.54 -2.49 22.85
CA PRO A 126 29.37 -3.36 21.69
C PRO A 126 28.70 -4.71 22.04
N TYR A 127 28.97 -5.24 23.23
CA TYR A 127 28.38 -6.49 23.70
C TYR A 127 26.89 -6.33 23.98
N ASP A 128 26.52 -5.31 24.77
CA ASP A 128 25.12 -5.04 25.13
C ASP A 128 24.29 -4.61 23.90
N THR A 129 24.93 -3.98 22.92
CA THR A 129 24.28 -3.60 21.65
C THR A 129 23.86 -4.82 20.84
N GLU A 130 24.76 -5.79 20.66
CA GLU A 130 24.45 -6.98 19.86
C GLU A 130 23.43 -7.88 20.58
N GLU A 131 23.46 -7.96 21.92
CA GLU A 131 22.43 -8.66 22.69
C GLU A 131 21.02 -8.05 22.49
N MET A 132 20.92 -6.71 22.53
CA MET A 132 19.64 -6.00 22.34
C MET A 132 19.13 -6.08 20.89
N LEU A 133 20.03 -6.00 19.91
CA LEU A 133 19.67 -6.15 18.49
C LEU A 133 19.16 -7.57 18.19
N GLU A 134 19.75 -8.58 18.80
CA GLU A 134 19.31 -9.96 18.63
C GLU A 134 17.94 -10.21 19.30
N ALA A 135 17.73 -9.67 20.51
CA ALA A 135 16.41 -9.71 21.15
C ALA A 135 15.32 -9.02 20.30
N MET A 136 15.63 -7.87 19.68
CA MET A 136 14.71 -7.20 18.75
C MET A 136 14.43 -8.03 17.50
N ARG A 137 15.44 -8.73 16.96
CA ARG A 137 15.28 -9.61 15.80
C ARG A 137 14.32 -10.76 16.11
N ILE A 138 14.53 -11.45 17.23
CA ILE A 138 13.68 -12.57 17.68
C ILE A 138 12.24 -12.11 17.88
N PHE A 139 12.03 -10.97 18.57
CA PHE A 139 10.70 -10.42 18.78
C PHE A 139 9.96 -10.15 17.46
N LEU A 140 10.64 -9.62 16.44
CA LEU A 140 10.04 -9.35 15.14
C LEU A 140 9.74 -10.63 14.35
N GLU A 141 10.58 -11.65 14.47
CA GLU A 141 10.34 -12.96 13.84
C GLU A 141 9.15 -13.69 14.46
N GLU A 142 8.94 -13.57 15.78
CA GLU A 142 7.79 -14.14 16.48
C GLU A 142 6.46 -13.48 16.06
N GLN A 143 6.44 -12.16 15.86
CA GLN A 143 5.25 -11.43 15.39
C GLN A 143 4.89 -11.74 13.93
N GLY A 144 5.86 -12.16 13.10
CA GLY A 144 5.63 -12.54 11.70
C GLY A 144 5.04 -13.95 11.51
N GLY A 145 4.98 -14.76 12.56
CA GLY A 145 4.52 -16.16 12.52
C GLY A 145 3.01 -16.38 12.67
N GLU A 146 2.25 -15.36 13.06
CA GLU A 146 0.81 -15.50 13.40
C GLU A 146 -0.14 -15.25 12.22
N GLN A 147 0.36 -14.90 11.03
CA GLN A 147 -0.46 -14.78 9.81
C GLN A 147 -0.35 -16.06 8.96
N LYS A 148 -1.08 -17.10 9.35
CA LYS A 148 -1.39 -18.26 8.50
C LYS A 148 -2.83 -18.69 8.65
#